data_AF-A0A2C9LFD7-F1
#
_entry.id   AF-A0A2C9LFD7-F1
#
_cell.length_a   1.000
_cell.length_b   1.000
_cell.length_c   1.000
_cell.angle_alpha   90.00
_cell.angle_beta   90.00
_cell.angle_gamma   90.00
#
_symmetry.space_group_name_H-M   'P 1'
#
loop_
_entity.id
_entity.type
_entity.pdbx_description
1 polymer ?
#
loop_
_entity_poly.entity_id
_entity_poly.type
_entity_poly.pdbx_seq_one_letter_code
_entity_poly.pdbx_strand_id
1 'polypeptide(L)'
;MEFFFSCVGYAVGLGNIWRFPYLAFQYGGGAFLIPYTISLALCGLPLFFMELAFGQFASVGPITIWRVCPLFQGIGIAMVLITFMVCLYYNVIILYGMYYCVVSLVSLDTVLPWSTCDNSWNTKYCVTEKLNIVNMSEQQAVNSTL
;
A
#
# COMPACT_ATOMS: atom_id res chain seq x y z
N MET A 1 -13.98 -11.96 19.35
CA MET A 1 -13.55 -10.59 19.01
C MET A 1 -12.17 -10.60 18.37
N GLU A 2 -11.16 -11.21 19.01
CA GLU A 2 -9.79 -11.36 18.45
C GLU A 2 -9.74 -11.81 16.98
N PHE A 3 -10.41 -12.92 16.64
CA PHE A 3 -10.44 -13.43 15.26
C PHE A 3 -10.98 -12.40 14.25
N PHE A 4 -12.03 -11.66 14.62
CA PHE A 4 -12.61 -10.64 13.75
C PHE A 4 -11.63 -9.50 13.50
N PHE A 5 -10.97 -9.01 14.54
CA PHE A 5 -9.95 -7.95 14.38
C PHE A 5 -8.74 -8.42 13.58
N SER A 6 -8.32 -9.68 13.72
CA SER A 6 -7.28 -10.27 12.87
C SER A 6 -7.70 -10.33 11.40
N CYS A 7 -8.94 -10.73 11.10
CA CYS A 7 -9.46 -10.73 9.73
C CYS A 7 -9.54 -9.31 9.14
N VAL A 8 -10.01 -8.33 9.92
CA VAL A 8 -10.06 -6.93 9.50
C VAL A 8 -8.65 -6.38 9.25
N GLY A 9 -7.70 -6.67 10.15
CA GLY A 9 -6.30 -6.27 9.98
C GLY A 9 -5.63 -6.91 8.77
N TYR A 10 -5.99 -8.15 8.43
CA TYR A 10 -5.53 -8.80 7.20
C TYR A 10 -6.16 -8.19 5.94
N ALA A 11 -7.44 -7.81 5.99
CA ALA A 11 -8.15 -7.23 4.85
C ALA A 11 -7.74 -5.77 4.55
N VAL A 12 -7.32 -5.01 5.57
CA VAL A 12 -6.90 -3.61 5.43
C VAL A 12 -5.38 -3.53 5.25
N GLY A 13 -4.93 -3.33 4.01
CA GLY A 13 -3.50 -3.19 3.68
C GLY A 13 -3.14 -1.84 3.03
N LEU A 14 -1.85 -1.62 2.78
CA LEU A 14 -1.31 -0.44 2.10
C LEU A 14 -1.89 -0.25 0.70
N GLY A 15 -2.28 -1.36 0.05
CA GLY A 15 -3.00 -1.32 -1.23
C GLY A 15 -4.30 -0.53 -1.19
N ASN A 16 -5.01 -0.52 -0.06
CA ASN A 16 -6.25 0.26 0.09
C ASN A 16 -5.96 1.77 0.19
N ILE A 17 -4.74 2.15 0.62
CA ILE A 17 -4.35 3.55 0.81
C ILE A 17 -3.87 4.19 -0.50
N TRP A 18 -3.02 3.51 -1.27
CA TRP A 18 -2.45 4.10 -2.49
C TRP A 18 -3.13 3.61 -3.78
N ARG A 19 -3.49 2.32 -3.87
CA ARG A 19 -3.85 1.71 -5.16
C ARG A 19 -5.29 1.99 -5.47
N PHE A 20 -6.16 1.88 -4.47
CA PHE A 20 -7.57 2.13 -4.62
C PHE A 20 -7.86 3.58 -5.06
N PRO A 21 -7.31 4.63 -4.41
CA PRO A 21 -7.54 6.00 -4.88
C PRO A 21 -6.94 6.27 -6.26
N TYR A 22 -5.76 5.72 -6.54
CA TYR A 22 -5.12 5.86 -7.84
C TYR A 22 -5.96 5.26 -8.98
N LEU A 23 -6.47 4.03 -8.81
CA LEU A 23 -7.37 3.40 -9.78
C LEU A 23 -8.69 4.17 -9.90
N ALA A 24 -9.29 4.57 -8.77
CA ALA A 24 -10.53 5.34 -8.80
C ALA A 24 -10.34 6.62 -9.61
N PHE A 25 -9.26 7.38 -9.38
CA PHE A 25 -8.98 8.60 -10.13
C PHE A 25 -8.81 8.35 -11.64
N GLN A 26 -8.08 7.28 -12.02
CA GLN A 26 -7.84 6.96 -13.43
C GLN A 26 -9.10 6.48 -14.18
N TYR A 27 -10.00 5.75 -13.52
CA TYR A 27 -11.14 5.09 -14.14
C TYR A 27 -12.50 5.80 -13.88
N GLY A 28 -12.49 7.13 -13.79
CA GLY A 28 -13.73 7.93 -13.71
C GLY A 28 -14.20 8.27 -12.30
N GLY A 29 -13.28 8.34 -11.34
CA GLY A 29 -13.52 8.77 -9.97
C GLY A 29 -14.56 7.92 -9.26
N GLY A 30 -15.66 8.55 -8.85
CA GLY A 30 -16.76 7.89 -8.15
C GLY A 30 -17.49 6.82 -8.98
N ALA A 31 -17.46 6.90 -10.31
CA ALA A 31 -18.13 5.90 -11.17
C ALA A 31 -17.45 4.51 -11.09
N PHE A 32 -16.15 4.47 -10.76
CA PHE A 32 -15.40 3.22 -10.53
C PHE A 32 -15.93 2.40 -9.35
N LEU A 33 -16.65 3.03 -8.41
CA LEU A 33 -17.21 2.33 -7.25
C LEU A 33 -18.28 1.30 -7.64
N ILE A 34 -19.05 1.55 -8.70
CA ILE A 34 -20.14 0.66 -9.13
C ILE A 34 -19.60 -0.73 -9.52
N PRO A 35 -18.67 -0.87 -10.51
CA PRO A 35 -18.10 -2.16 -10.84
C PRO A 35 -17.25 -2.75 -9.70
N TYR A 36 -16.61 -1.90 -8.88
CA TYR A 36 -15.86 -2.35 -7.71
C TYR A 36 -16.76 -3.06 -6.69
N THR A 37 -17.88 -2.45 -6.29
CA THR A 37 -18.81 -3.05 -5.34
C THR A 37 -19.49 -4.30 -5.89
N ILE A 38 -19.84 -4.32 -7.19
CA ILE A 38 -20.45 -5.51 -7.81
C ILE A 38 -19.46 -6.69 -7.81
N SER A 39 -18.23 -6.48 -8.24
CA SER A 39 -17.19 -7.53 -8.23
C SER A 39 -16.81 -7.99 -6.82
N LEU A 40 -16.82 -7.07 -5.85
CA LEU A 40 -16.60 -7.39 -4.44
C LEU A 40 -17.76 -8.23 -3.88
N ALA A 41 -19.01 -7.89 -4.19
CA ALA A 41 -20.17 -8.64 -3.70
C ALA A 41 -20.32 -10.02 -4.35
N LEU A 42 -20.05 -10.15 -5.65
CA LEU A 42 -20.25 -11.39 -6.39
C LEU A 42 -19.04 -12.34 -6.37
N CYS A 43 -17.81 -11.81 -6.30
CA CYS A 43 -16.60 -12.63 -6.33
C CYS A 43 -15.80 -12.52 -5.03
N GLY A 44 -15.56 -11.30 -4.55
CA GLY A 44 -14.73 -11.08 -3.36
C GLY A 44 -15.29 -11.72 -2.09
N LEU A 45 -16.54 -11.39 -1.75
CA LEU A 45 -17.20 -11.88 -0.54
C LEU A 45 -17.43 -13.40 -0.56
N PRO A 46 -17.89 -14.02 -1.67
CA PRO A 46 -18.04 -15.48 -1.73
C PRO A 46 -16.71 -16.23 -1.63
N LEU A 47 -15.65 -15.74 -2.27
CA LEU A 47 -14.32 -16.38 -2.19
C LEU A 47 -13.75 -16.29 -0.77
N PHE A 48 -13.84 -15.11 -0.14
CA PHE A 48 -13.39 -14.93 1.24
C PHE A 48 -14.17 -15.80 2.22
N PHE A 49 -15.50 -15.86 2.07
CA PHE A 49 -16.35 -16.71 2.91
C PHE A 49 -16.03 -18.20 2.70
N MET A 50 -15.85 -18.64 1.45
CA MET A 50 -15.48 -20.02 1.13
C MET A 50 -14.14 -20.40 1.78
N GLU A 51 -13.12 -19.55 1.68
CA GLU A 51 -11.80 -19.82 2.27
C GLU A 51 -11.87 -19.91 3.80
N LEU A 52 -12.58 -18.97 4.44
CA LEU A 52 -12.77 -18.99 5.89
C LEU A 52 -13.56 -20.22 6.35
N ALA A 53 -14.68 -20.53 5.70
CA ALA A 53 -15.51 -21.68 6.05
C ALA A 53 -14.75 -23.00 5.85
N PHE A 54 -13.99 -23.11 4.76
CA PHE A 54 -13.17 -24.29 4.47
C PHE A 54 -12.03 -24.45 5.49
N GLY A 55 -11.33 -23.37 5.81
CA GLY A 55 -10.28 -23.35 6.85
C GLY A 55 -10.81 -23.71 8.24
N GLN A 56 -11.99 -23.18 8.62
CA GLN A 56 -12.63 -23.50 9.89
C GLN A 56 -13.10 -24.96 9.95
N PHE A 57 -13.75 -25.45 8.89
CA PHE A 57 -14.23 -26.84 8.83
C PHE A 57 -13.08 -27.85 8.94
N ALA A 58 -12.00 -27.62 8.20
CA ALA A 58 -10.88 -28.55 8.18
C ALA A 58 -9.96 -28.41 9.41
N SER A 59 -9.89 -27.21 10.01
CA SER A 59 -9.06 -26.92 11.19
C SER A 59 -7.59 -27.36 11.04
N VAL A 60 -7.09 -27.39 9.81
CA VAL A 60 -5.72 -27.77 9.44
C VAL A 60 -5.07 -26.72 8.55
N GLY A 61 -3.75 -26.74 8.49
CA GLY A 61 -2.98 -25.80 7.67
C GLY A 61 -3.24 -25.93 6.16
N PRO A 62 -2.84 -24.91 5.37
CA PRO A 62 -3.18 -24.78 3.95
C PRO A 62 -2.57 -25.85 3.05
N ILE A 63 -1.53 -26.58 3.48
CA ILE A 63 -0.99 -27.72 2.73
C ILE A 63 -1.81 -29.00 3.04
N THR A 64 -2.09 -29.24 4.31
CA THR A 64 -2.76 -30.46 4.79
C THR A 64 -4.25 -30.48 4.43
N ILE A 65 -4.88 -29.30 4.27
CA ILE A 65 -6.30 -29.18 3.91
C ILE A 65 -6.63 -29.84 2.56
N TRP A 66 -5.70 -29.81 1.61
CA TRP A 66 -5.89 -30.39 0.27
C TRP A 66 -5.75 -31.91 0.23
N ARG A 67 -5.58 -32.59 1.37
CA ARG A 67 -5.69 -34.05 1.44
C ARG A 67 -7.08 -34.57 1.04
N VAL A 68 -8.10 -33.70 1.05
CA VAL A 68 -9.45 -33.98 0.51
C VAL A 68 -9.41 -34.30 -0.99
N CYS A 69 -8.53 -33.64 -1.77
CA CYS A 69 -8.36 -33.89 -3.19
C CYS A 69 -6.87 -33.80 -3.58
N PRO A 70 -6.16 -34.94 -3.69
CA PRO A 70 -4.72 -34.94 -3.89
C PRO A 70 -4.28 -34.30 -5.22
N LEU A 71 -5.18 -34.22 -6.22
CA LEU A 71 -4.92 -33.50 -7.47
C LEU A 71 -4.64 -32.01 -7.23
N PHE A 72 -5.28 -31.41 -6.22
CA PHE A 72 -5.15 -29.99 -5.88
C PHE A 72 -4.13 -29.71 -4.77
N GLN A 73 -3.33 -30.69 -4.37
CA GLN A 73 -2.31 -30.51 -3.32
C GLN A 73 -1.28 -29.42 -3.67
N GLY A 74 -1.03 -29.19 -4.97
CA GLY A 74 -0.17 -28.10 -5.44
C GLY A 74 -0.66 -26.70 -5.05
N ILE A 75 -1.97 -26.51 -4.86
CA ILE A 75 -2.54 -25.21 -4.47
C ILE A 75 -2.04 -24.81 -3.08
N GLY A 76 -2.04 -25.74 -2.11
CA GLY A 76 -1.56 -25.46 -0.76
C GLY A 76 -0.08 -25.05 -0.72
N ILE A 77 0.75 -25.70 -1.54
CA ILE A 77 2.18 -25.35 -1.67
C ILE A 77 2.33 -23.96 -2.31
N ALA A 78 1.57 -23.68 -3.36
CA ALA A 78 1.57 -22.38 -4.02
C ALA A 78 1.14 -21.24 -3.08
N MET A 79 0.10 -21.45 -2.25
CA MET A 79 -0.34 -20.49 -1.23
C MET A 79 0.79 -20.12 -0.25
N VAL A 80 1.54 -21.13 0.23
CA VAL A 80 2.66 -20.89 1.16
C VAL A 80 3.82 -20.16 0.46
N LEU A 81 4.14 -20.54 -0.79
CA LEU A 81 5.20 -19.90 -1.56
C LEU A 81 4.88 -18.43 -1.87
N ILE A 82 3.64 -18.14 -2.29
CA ILE A 82 3.18 -16.77 -2.53
C ILE A 82 3.24 -15.96 -1.22
N THR A 83 2.77 -16.53 -0.11
CA THR A 83 2.83 -15.87 1.21
C THR A 83 4.27 -15.55 1.61
N PHE A 84 5.20 -16.47 1.39
CA PHE A 84 6.63 -16.25 1.66
C PHE A 84 7.18 -15.08 0.83
N MET A 85 6.90 -15.04 -0.48
CA MET A 85 7.32 -13.94 -1.34
C MET A 85 6.72 -12.60 -0.89
N VAL A 86 5.45 -12.59 -0.49
CA VAL A 86 4.79 -11.40 0.06
C VAL A 86 5.45 -10.93 1.34
N CYS A 87 5.77 -11.84 2.27
CA CYS A 87 6.48 -11.49 3.48
C CYS A 87 7.82 -10.80 3.20
N LEU A 88 8.59 -11.24 2.20
CA LEU A 88 9.90 -10.65 1.90
C LEU A 88 9.80 -9.17 1.49
N TYR A 89 8.97 -8.84 0.49
CA TYR A 89 8.91 -7.46 0.00
C TYR A 89 8.07 -6.56 0.92
N TYR A 90 7.02 -7.09 1.55
CA TYR A 90 6.08 -6.28 2.32
C TYR A 90 6.71 -5.80 3.64
N ASN A 91 7.58 -6.62 4.27
CA ASN A 91 8.33 -6.21 5.46
C ASN A 91 9.29 -5.04 5.18
N VAL A 92 9.88 -4.99 3.98
CA VAL A 92 10.74 -3.85 3.58
C VAL A 92 9.93 -2.54 3.51
N ILE A 93 8.69 -2.60 3.03
CA ILE A 93 7.81 -1.43 2.98
C ILE A 93 7.43 -0.98 4.40
N ILE A 94 7.12 -1.92 5.29
CA ILE A 94 6.86 -1.62 6.70
C ILE A 94 8.08 -0.97 7.34
N LEU A 95 9.29 -1.48 7.07
CA LEU A 95 10.54 -0.90 7.55
C LEU A 95 10.71 0.56 7.09
N TYR A 96 10.43 0.87 5.83
CA TYR A 96 10.46 2.25 5.35
C TYR A 96 9.42 3.12 6.07
N GLY A 97 8.20 2.63 6.24
CA GLY A 97 7.15 3.35 6.98
C GLY A 97 7.56 3.64 8.44
N MET A 98 8.15 2.66 9.12
CA MET A 98 8.69 2.83 10.47
C MET A 98 9.85 3.82 10.50
N TYR A 99 10.77 3.74 9.55
CA TYR A 99 11.90 4.66 9.44
C TYR A 99 11.42 6.11 9.31
N TYR A 100 10.54 6.40 8.35
CA TYR A 100 10.00 7.75 8.16
C TYR A 100 9.18 8.23 9.36
N CYS A 101 8.44 7.32 10.03
CA CYS A 101 7.72 7.63 11.26
C CYS A 101 8.68 8.05 12.38
N VAL A 102 9.72 7.26 12.65
CA VAL A 102 10.71 7.56 13.70
C VAL A 102 11.44 8.86 13.40
N VAL A 103 11.88 9.09 12.15
CA VAL A 103 12.52 10.35 11.77
C VAL A 103 11.58 11.54 11.95
N SER A 104 10.30 11.41 11.61
CA SER A 104 9.30 12.47 11.83
C SER A 104 9.08 12.74 13.32
N LEU A 105 9.03 11.71 14.14
CA LEU A 105 8.80 11.83 15.59
C LEU A 105 10.01 12.45 16.31
N VAL A 106 11.23 12.08 15.92
CA VAL A 106 12.46 12.68 16.47
C VAL A 106 12.61 14.14 16.01
N SER A 107 12.14 14.45 14.81
CA SER A 107 12.24 15.79 14.21
C SER A 107 10.99 16.64 14.44
N LEU A 108 10.25 16.41 15.54
CA LEU A 108 9.01 17.14 15.80
C LEU A 108 9.26 18.63 16.06
N ASP A 109 10.36 18.94 16.77
CA ASP A 109 10.78 20.29 17.13
C ASP A 109 11.77 20.91 16.12
N THR A 110 12.12 20.16 15.06
CA THR A 110 13.10 20.59 14.05
C THR A 110 12.48 20.55 12.64
N VAL A 111 13.20 21.10 11.67
CA VAL A 111 12.74 21.07 10.27
C VAL A 111 12.90 19.65 9.73
N LEU A 112 11.83 19.10 9.13
CA LEU A 112 11.84 17.76 8.58
C LEU A 112 12.87 17.64 7.45
N PRO A 113 13.65 16.55 7.37
CA PRO A 113 14.78 16.45 6.45
C PRO A 113 14.38 16.45 4.97
N TRP A 114 13.15 16.06 4.63
CA TRP A 114 12.62 16.13 3.26
C TRP A 114 11.96 17.46 2.89
N SER A 115 11.95 18.45 3.80
CA SER A 115 11.41 19.78 3.53
C SER A 115 12.40 20.69 2.80
N THR A 116 13.71 20.44 2.95
CA THR A 116 14.77 21.30 2.43
C THR A 116 15.69 20.58 1.45
N CYS A 117 16.33 21.36 0.58
CA CYS A 117 17.32 20.88 -0.38
C CYS A 117 18.78 20.94 0.13
N ASP A 118 19.01 21.22 1.41
CA ASP A 118 20.34 21.44 2.00
C ASP A 118 20.98 20.19 2.66
N ASN A 119 20.59 18.99 2.21
CA ASN A 119 21.14 17.73 2.72
C ASN A 119 22.25 17.16 1.84
N SER A 120 23.11 16.32 2.43
CA SER A 120 24.24 15.68 1.74
C SER A 120 23.84 14.74 0.60
N TRP A 121 22.63 14.20 0.63
CA TRP A 121 22.09 13.31 -0.41
C TRP A 121 21.41 14.05 -1.57
N ASN A 122 21.28 15.37 -1.49
CA ASN A 122 20.59 16.15 -2.51
C ASN A 122 21.50 16.42 -3.72
N THR A 123 20.86 16.56 -4.88
CA THR A 123 21.54 16.87 -6.16
C THR A 123 21.23 18.29 -6.60
N LYS A 124 21.94 18.78 -7.64
CA LYS A 124 21.73 20.11 -8.24
C LYS A 124 20.31 20.31 -8.81
N TYR A 125 19.54 19.23 -8.97
CA TYR A 125 18.16 19.25 -9.49
C TYR A 125 17.11 19.26 -8.36
N CYS A 126 17.52 19.37 -7.10
CA CYS A 126 16.58 19.49 -5.99
C CYS A 126 15.88 20.85 -6.04
N VAL A 127 14.55 20.85 -6.08
CA VAL A 127 13.73 22.07 -6.11
C VAL A 127 12.81 22.07 -4.92
N THR A 128 12.79 23.17 -4.18
CA THR A 128 11.76 23.45 -3.17
C THR A 128 10.76 24.45 -3.72
N GLU A 129 9.53 24.43 -3.19
CA GLU A 129 8.47 25.36 -3.57
C GLU A 129 8.89 26.83 -3.39
N LYS A 130 9.72 27.11 -2.36
CA LYS A 130 10.32 28.43 -2.12
C LYS A 130 11.25 28.87 -3.25
N LEU A 131 12.04 27.96 -3.84
CA LEU A 131 12.95 28.28 -4.94
C LEU A 131 12.20 28.60 -6.25
N ASN A 132 11.05 27.94 -6.49
CA ASN A 132 10.22 28.23 -7.66
C ASN A 132 9.63 29.64 -7.60
N ILE A 133 9.22 30.11 -6.42
CA ILE A 133 8.66 31.47 -6.26
C ILE A 133 9.74 32.53 -6.47
N VAL A 134 10.97 32.32 -5.97
CA VAL A 134 12.10 33.25 -6.21
C VAL A 134 12.43 33.31 -7.70
N ASN A 135 12.60 32.17 -8.37
CA ASN A 135 12.88 32.14 -9.81
C ASN A 135 11.75 32.77 -10.65
N MET A 136 10.48 32.55 -10.29
CA MET A 136 9.34 33.21 -10.96
C MET A 136 9.33 34.72 -10.71
N SER A 137 9.63 35.17 -9.50
CA SER A 137 9.71 36.60 -9.18
C SER A 137 10.87 37.30 -9.88
N GLU A 138 12.02 36.64 -10.00
CA GLU A 138 13.19 37.14 -10.74
C GLU A 138 12.91 37.18 -12.25
N GLN A 139 12.27 36.16 -12.83
CA GLN A 139 11.86 36.18 -14.24
C GLN A 139 10.81 37.26 -14.53
N GLN A 140 9.89 37.51 -13.60
CA GLN A 140 8.87 38.55 -13.75
C GLN A 140 9.45 39.96 -13.58
N ALA A 141 10.52 40.14 -12.78
CA ALA A 141 11.29 41.38 -12.69
C ALA A 141 12.18 41.63 -13.93
N VAL A 142 12.73 40.58 -14.53
CA VAL A 142 13.53 40.68 -15.77
C VAL A 142 12.65 40.99 -16.99
N ASN A 143 11.44 40.43 -17.07
CA ASN A 143 10.50 40.73 -18.17
C ASN A 143 9.80 42.10 -18.06
N SER A 144 9.93 42.81 -16.95
CA SER A 144 9.37 44.17 -16.76
C SER A 144 10.42 45.29 -16.90
N THR A 145 11.67 44.93 -17.22
CA THR A 145 12.76 45.86 -17.54
C THR A 145 13.17 45.84 -19.02
N LEU A 146 12.38 45.16 -19.87
CA LEU A 146 12.40 45.25 -21.34
C LEU A 146 11.09 45.85 -21.86
#